data_AF-A0A2J8ADJ7-F1
#
_entry.id   AF-A0A2J8ADJ7-F1
#
_cell.length_a   1.000
_cell.length_b   1.000
_cell.length_c   1.000
_cell.angle_alpha   90.00
_cell.angle_beta   90.00
_cell.angle_gamma   90.00
#
_symmetry.space_group_name_H-M   'P 1'
#
loop_
_entity.id
_entity.type
_entity.pdbx_description
1 polymer ?
#
loop_
_entity_poly.entity_id
_entity_poly.type
_entity_poly.pdbx_seq_one_letter_code
_entity_poly.pdbx_strand_id
1 'polypeptide(L)'
;MVWQPTGGMTTQDQDVRVGAHRSTMDKNPLLTHPALGTVKPTQFNNPPPEKVFGFTPPRDPEGAREVMMLWKGHSASPSQDVTKPSPDFKTLNKMAIASGLSTAKELPAFRKEHGDVMLKTAHEVAATSPSRRSGVPTIPASKAGSLFGMPSAHRSAETVRSFGPEESPMKYLVQGAYQDEWVRKNLEAEAAGTGKSRPYIPPQPTKAVLGHSYGASRYLQTATNEEPWKMSKFKTVGPKVTKYSGGSHLHTSASRAPAEEAGEQ
;
A
#
# COMPACT_ATOMS: atom_id res chain seq x y z
N MET A 1 21.58 -49.46 47.95
CA MET A 1 20.20 -49.85 47.56
C MET A 1 19.70 -48.81 46.58
N VAL A 2 19.74 -49.12 45.29
CA VAL A 2 19.35 -48.22 44.20
C VAL A 2 18.06 -48.80 43.62
N TRP A 3 17.00 -48.02 43.70
CA TRP A 3 15.69 -48.37 43.19
C TRP A 3 15.71 -48.24 41.65
N GLN A 4 15.61 -49.37 40.95
CA GLN A 4 15.41 -49.40 39.50
C GLN A 4 13.91 -49.56 39.21
N PRO A 5 13.26 -48.61 38.51
CA PRO A 5 11.90 -48.82 38.04
C PRO A 5 11.93 -49.77 36.83
N THR A 6 11.66 -51.05 37.07
CA THR A 6 11.14 -51.96 36.04
C THR A 6 9.66 -51.66 35.85
N GLY A 7 9.37 -50.58 35.13
CA GLY A 7 8.04 -50.26 34.65
C GLY A 7 8.09 -50.23 33.14
N GLY A 8 7.74 -51.34 32.49
CA GLY A 8 7.47 -51.33 31.06
C GLY A 8 6.40 -50.30 30.77
N MET A 9 6.76 -49.23 30.05
CA MET A 9 5.79 -48.32 29.46
C MET A 9 5.03 -49.11 28.40
N THR A 10 3.93 -49.73 28.83
CA THR A 10 2.95 -50.32 27.92
C THR A 10 2.43 -49.21 27.03
N THR A 11 2.77 -49.28 25.74
CA THR A 11 2.25 -48.48 24.63
C THR A 11 0.78 -48.80 24.33
N GLN A 12 -0.06 -49.01 25.35
CA GLN A 12 -1.42 -49.54 25.20
C GLN A 12 -2.55 -48.54 25.49
N ASP A 13 -2.25 -47.29 25.86
CA ASP A 13 -3.30 -46.29 26.14
C ASP A 13 -3.72 -45.44 24.93
N GLN A 14 -3.10 -45.63 23.75
CA GLN A 14 -3.48 -44.94 22.52
C GLN A 14 -4.54 -45.70 21.68
N ASP A 15 -4.81 -46.97 22.01
CA ASP A 15 -5.53 -47.90 21.12
C ASP A 15 -6.98 -48.19 21.53
N VAL A 16 -7.54 -47.51 22.53
CA VAL A 16 -9.00 -47.52 22.74
C VAL A 16 -9.66 -46.51 21.78
N ARG A 17 -9.50 -46.72 20.47
CA ARG A 17 -10.21 -45.96 19.43
C ARG A 17 -11.36 -46.78 18.87
N VAL A 18 -12.58 -46.32 19.12
CA VAL A 18 -13.79 -46.91 18.55
C VAL A 18 -14.00 -46.32 17.15
N GLY A 19 -13.77 -47.11 16.09
CA GLY A 19 -14.05 -46.74 14.69
C GLY A 19 -12.95 -47.09 13.69
N ALA A 20 -13.27 -47.06 12.40
CA ALA A 20 -12.32 -47.35 11.31
C ALA A 20 -11.40 -46.15 11.04
N HIS A 21 -10.09 -46.32 11.24
CA HIS A 21 -9.09 -45.31 10.92
C HIS A 21 -8.82 -45.25 9.42
N ARG A 22 -8.96 -44.07 8.81
CA ARG A 22 -8.63 -43.85 7.39
C ARG A 22 -7.27 -43.17 7.30
N SER A 23 -6.45 -43.55 6.33
CA SER A 23 -5.13 -42.93 6.09
C SER A 23 -5.18 -41.43 5.77
N THR A 24 -6.36 -40.90 5.46
CA THR A 24 -6.59 -39.46 5.27
C THR A 24 -6.76 -38.69 6.58
N MET A 25 -7.01 -39.37 7.71
CA MET A 25 -7.17 -38.74 9.02
C MET A 25 -5.86 -38.17 9.55
N ASP A 26 -4.73 -38.85 9.29
CA ASP A 26 -3.38 -38.42 9.68
C ASP A 26 -2.88 -37.18 8.91
N LYS A 27 -3.52 -36.86 7.78
CA LYS A 27 -3.18 -35.71 6.94
C LYS A 27 -4.09 -34.52 7.18
N ASN A 28 -5.23 -34.72 7.86
CA ASN A 28 -6.21 -33.68 8.09
C ASN A 28 -5.89 -32.93 9.40
N PRO A 29 -5.55 -31.63 9.32
CA PRO A 29 -5.20 -30.85 10.51
C PRO A 29 -6.37 -30.73 11.47
N LEU A 30 -7.62 -30.86 11.02
CA LEU A 30 -8.79 -30.76 11.90
C LEU A 30 -9.02 -32.02 12.74
N LEU A 31 -8.56 -33.18 12.26
CA LEU A 31 -8.81 -34.48 12.89
C LEU A 31 -7.66 -34.95 13.78
N THR A 32 -6.51 -34.30 13.69
CA THR A 32 -5.30 -34.72 14.42
C THR A 32 -5.18 -33.96 15.71
N HIS A 33 -5.31 -34.70 16.82
CA HIS A 33 -5.15 -34.20 18.16
C HIS A 33 -3.69 -34.36 18.62
N PRO A 34 -3.06 -33.31 19.19
CA PRO A 34 -1.76 -33.45 19.81
C PRO A 34 -1.84 -34.33 21.06
N ALA A 35 -0.77 -35.07 21.36
CA ALA A 35 -0.64 -35.69 22.67
C ALA A 35 -0.51 -34.58 23.74
N LEU A 36 -1.02 -34.85 24.94
CA LEU A 36 -0.94 -33.90 26.05
C LEU A 36 0.53 -33.50 26.30
N GLY A 37 0.79 -32.19 26.37
CA GLY A 37 2.13 -31.64 26.56
C GLY A 37 2.99 -31.54 25.30
N THR A 38 2.49 -31.96 24.13
CA THR A 38 3.21 -31.85 22.85
C THR A 38 2.56 -30.80 21.93
N VAL A 39 3.38 -30.17 21.08
CA VAL A 39 2.87 -29.30 20.01
C VAL A 39 2.21 -30.17 18.94
N LYS A 40 1.18 -29.64 18.29
CA LYS A 40 0.51 -30.29 17.17
C LYS A 40 1.53 -30.67 16.08
N PRO A 41 1.56 -31.92 15.61
CA PRO A 41 2.51 -32.34 14.59
C PRO A 41 2.30 -31.56 13.29
N THR A 42 3.40 -31.23 12.61
CA THR A 42 3.36 -30.54 11.32
C THR A 42 2.85 -31.50 10.25
N GLN A 43 1.70 -31.19 9.66
CA GLN A 43 1.06 -32.04 8.64
C GLN A 43 1.26 -31.54 7.20
N PHE A 44 1.90 -30.38 7.07
CA PHE A 44 2.32 -29.86 5.78
C PHE A 44 3.66 -30.46 5.41
N ASN A 45 3.94 -30.52 4.11
CA ASN A 45 5.23 -30.97 3.61
C ASN A 45 6.31 -29.97 4.05
N ASN A 46 6.97 -30.28 5.17
CA ASN A 46 8.01 -29.43 5.73
C ASN A 46 9.23 -29.51 4.80
N PRO A 47 9.90 -28.40 4.48
CA PRO A 47 11.18 -28.47 3.79
C PRO A 47 12.20 -29.30 4.61
N PRO A 48 13.29 -29.75 3.94
CA PRO A 48 14.36 -30.51 4.58
C PRO A 48 14.86 -29.82 5.87
N PRO A 49 15.33 -30.60 6.87
CA PRO A 49 15.74 -30.07 8.18
C PRO A 49 16.89 -29.06 8.11
N GLU A 50 17.63 -29.02 7.00
CA GLU A 50 18.69 -28.04 6.74
C GLU A 50 18.16 -26.65 6.37
N LYS A 51 16.88 -26.54 6.01
CA LYS A 51 16.28 -25.27 5.61
C LYS A 51 15.97 -24.42 6.83
N VAL A 52 16.73 -23.33 6.97
CA VAL A 52 16.45 -22.27 7.94
C VAL A 52 15.21 -21.50 7.49
N PHE A 53 14.20 -21.43 8.35
CA PHE A 53 13.04 -20.58 8.12
C PHE A 53 13.36 -19.13 8.47
N GLY A 54 12.80 -18.21 7.70
CA GLY A 54 13.05 -16.79 7.82
C GLY A 54 13.70 -16.21 6.59
N PHE A 55 13.84 -14.89 6.57
CA PHE A 55 14.59 -14.18 5.54
C PHE A 55 16.01 -13.96 6.06
N THR A 56 16.98 -14.68 5.51
CA THR A 56 18.39 -14.39 5.70
C THR A 56 18.79 -13.35 4.65
N PRO A 57 18.93 -12.06 5.01
CA PRO A 57 19.38 -11.07 4.04
C PRO A 57 20.72 -11.53 3.47
N PRO A 58 20.90 -11.51 2.14
CA PRO A 58 22.20 -11.80 1.57
C PRO A 58 23.20 -10.81 2.17
N ARG A 59 24.37 -11.30 2.58
CA ARG A 59 25.42 -10.42 3.08
C ARG A 59 25.85 -9.53 1.91
N ASP A 60 25.75 -8.22 2.11
CA ASP A 60 26.22 -7.28 1.11
C ASP A 60 27.70 -7.56 0.80
N PRO A 61 28.07 -7.67 -0.49
CA PRO A 61 29.46 -7.89 -0.87
C PRO A 61 30.32 -6.65 -0.59
N GLU A 62 29.69 -5.49 -0.44
CA GLU A 62 30.35 -4.21 -0.20
C GLU A 62 30.49 -3.94 1.31
N GLY A 63 31.73 -3.71 1.75
CA GLY A 63 32.01 -3.30 3.12
C GLY A 63 31.85 -1.80 3.32
N ALA A 64 31.64 -1.35 4.56
CA ALA A 64 31.52 0.09 4.90
C ALA A 64 32.70 0.93 4.37
N ARG A 65 33.91 0.36 4.35
CA ARG A 65 35.11 1.01 3.78
C ARG A 65 34.96 1.31 2.29
N GLU A 66 34.38 0.39 1.53
CA GLU A 66 34.22 0.52 0.07
C GLU A 66 33.13 1.55 -0.23
N VAL A 67 32.02 1.51 0.51
CA VAL A 67 30.92 2.48 0.39
C VAL A 67 31.39 3.92 0.70
N MET A 68 32.27 4.10 1.69
CA MET A 68 32.75 5.43 2.07
C MET A 68 33.82 5.99 1.13
N MET A 69 34.68 5.14 0.58
CA MET A 69 35.87 5.59 -0.16
C MET A 69 35.71 5.52 -1.67
N LEU A 70 34.85 4.63 -2.19
CA LEU A 70 34.61 4.50 -3.62
C LEU A 70 33.24 5.06 -3.98
N TRP A 71 33.24 6.27 -4.51
CA TRP A 71 32.08 6.83 -5.18
C TRP A 71 31.89 6.11 -6.52
N LYS A 72 31.22 4.96 -6.49
CA LYS A 72 30.88 4.23 -7.70
C LYS A 72 29.65 4.88 -8.32
N GLY A 73 29.78 5.33 -9.57
CA GLY A 73 28.62 5.82 -10.33
C GLY A 73 27.55 4.73 -10.40
N HIS A 74 26.28 5.13 -10.33
CA HIS A 74 25.16 4.21 -10.45
C HIS A 74 25.22 3.49 -11.80
N SER A 75 25.61 2.22 -11.81
CA SER A 75 25.38 1.36 -12.98
C SER A 75 23.89 1.08 -13.05
N ALA A 76 23.23 1.53 -14.12
CA ALA A 76 21.84 1.16 -14.38
C ALA A 76 21.74 -0.37 -14.26
N SER A 77 20.72 -0.85 -13.53
CA SER A 77 20.50 -2.29 -13.38
C SER A 77 20.48 -2.94 -14.77
N PRO A 78 21.10 -4.13 -14.96
CA PRO A 78 21.12 -4.87 -16.24
C PRO A 78 19.73 -5.21 -16.83
N SER A 79 18.65 -4.75 -16.19
CA SER A 79 17.28 -4.99 -16.59
C SER A 79 16.77 -4.02 -17.66
N GLN A 80 17.38 -2.88 -17.95
CA GLN A 80 16.77 -1.96 -18.95
C GLN A 80 17.04 -2.33 -20.41
N ASP A 81 18.20 -2.92 -20.72
CA ASP A 81 18.52 -3.37 -22.08
C ASP A 81 18.06 -4.82 -22.35
N VAL A 82 17.89 -5.62 -21.30
CA VAL A 82 17.46 -7.04 -21.41
C VAL A 82 15.95 -7.19 -21.24
N THR A 83 15.28 -6.31 -20.50
CA THR A 83 13.82 -6.35 -20.40
C THR A 83 13.26 -5.72 -21.66
N LYS A 84 12.66 -6.56 -22.52
CA LYS A 84 11.91 -6.10 -23.70
C LYS A 84 11.05 -4.90 -23.30
N PRO A 85 11.10 -3.79 -24.04
CA PRO A 85 10.31 -2.62 -23.72
C PRO A 85 8.84 -3.03 -23.58
N SER A 86 8.18 -2.54 -22.52
CA SER A 86 6.77 -2.83 -22.30
C SER A 86 5.95 -2.40 -23.54
N PRO A 87 4.87 -3.10 -23.91
CA PRO A 87 4.00 -2.71 -25.02
C PRO A 87 3.46 -1.28 -24.86
N ASP A 88 3.42 -0.50 -25.94
CA ASP A 88 2.83 0.84 -25.90
C ASP A 88 1.31 0.74 -26.02
N PHE A 89 0.64 0.66 -24.86
CA PHE A 89 -0.82 0.58 -24.81
C PHE A 89 -1.52 1.81 -25.38
N LYS A 90 -0.87 2.98 -25.43
CA LYS A 90 -1.52 4.20 -25.94
C LYS A 90 -1.65 4.13 -27.45
N THR A 91 -0.59 3.75 -28.15
CA THR A 91 -0.60 3.56 -29.61
C THR A 91 -1.47 2.37 -29.99
N LEU A 92 -1.38 1.25 -29.26
CA LEU A 92 -2.23 0.08 -29.48
C LEU A 92 -3.72 0.38 -29.33
N ASN A 93 -4.13 1.12 -28.28
CA ASN A 93 -5.53 1.48 -28.11
C ASN A 93 -6.00 2.45 -29.21
N LYS A 94 -5.13 3.35 -29.70
CA LYS A 94 -5.46 4.22 -30.85
C LYS A 94 -5.65 3.43 -32.13
N MET A 95 -4.77 2.46 -32.39
CA MET A 95 -4.90 1.55 -33.55
C MET A 95 -6.16 0.71 -33.46
N ALA A 96 -6.50 0.21 -32.26
CA ALA A 96 -7.70 -0.58 -32.05
C ALA A 96 -8.97 0.23 -32.35
N ILE A 97 -9.02 1.49 -31.90
CA ILE A 97 -10.13 2.40 -32.21
C ILE A 97 -10.19 2.68 -33.72
N ALA A 98 -9.03 2.89 -34.37
CA ALA A 98 -8.96 3.14 -35.81
C ALA A 98 -9.40 1.93 -36.65
N SER A 99 -9.18 0.71 -36.17
CA SER A 99 -9.67 -0.53 -36.79
C SER A 99 -11.12 -0.87 -36.40
N GLY A 100 -11.81 0.01 -35.67
CA GLY A 100 -13.22 -0.14 -35.34
C GLY A 100 -13.55 -1.01 -34.12
N LEU A 101 -12.55 -1.39 -33.31
CA LEU A 101 -12.80 -2.15 -32.07
C LEU A 101 -13.39 -1.21 -31.02
N SER A 102 -14.67 -1.41 -30.71
CA SER A 102 -15.40 -0.65 -29.70
C SER A 102 -15.56 -1.42 -28.38
N THR A 103 -15.33 -2.75 -28.38
CA THR A 103 -15.59 -3.62 -27.24
C THR A 103 -14.32 -3.97 -26.46
N ALA A 104 -14.35 -3.78 -25.14
CA ALA A 104 -13.19 -4.04 -24.27
C ALA A 104 -12.71 -5.51 -24.27
N LYS A 105 -13.57 -6.46 -24.62
CA LYS A 105 -13.26 -7.90 -24.69
C LYS A 105 -12.34 -8.25 -25.86
N GLU A 106 -12.30 -7.43 -26.90
CA GLU A 106 -11.55 -7.69 -28.13
C GLU A 106 -10.13 -7.10 -28.06
N LEU A 107 -9.91 -6.13 -27.17
CA LEU A 107 -8.59 -5.50 -26.95
C LEU A 107 -7.47 -6.49 -26.58
N PRO A 108 -7.67 -7.51 -25.73
CA PRO A 108 -6.62 -8.48 -25.43
C PRO A 108 -6.20 -9.32 -26.64
N ALA A 109 -7.13 -9.65 -27.54
CA ALA A 109 -6.82 -10.36 -28.79
C ALA A 109 -6.02 -9.44 -29.73
N PHE A 110 -6.50 -8.20 -29.90
CA PHE A 110 -5.83 -7.21 -30.73
C PHE A 110 -4.40 -6.88 -30.26
N ARG A 111 -4.17 -6.80 -28.94
CA ARG A 111 -2.84 -6.59 -28.35
C ARG A 111 -1.88 -7.76 -28.56
N LYS A 112 -2.40 -9.00 -28.67
CA LYS A 112 -1.57 -10.18 -28.97
C LYS A 112 -1.18 -10.21 -30.44
N GLU A 113 -2.09 -9.83 -31.33
CA GLU A 113 -1.83 -9.74 -32.78
C GLU A 113 -0.83 -8.63 -33.12
N HIS A 114 -0.84 -7.52 -32.36
CA HIS A 114 0.01 -6.35 -32.59
C HIS A 114 1.13 -6.24 -31.53
N GLY A 115 1.81 -7.36 -31.25
CA GLY A 115 2.87 -7.44 -30.25
C GLY A 115 4.12 -6.59 -30.57
N ASP A 116 4.25 -6.13 -31.81
CA ASP A 116 5.40 -5.38 -32.32
C ASP A 116 5.41 -3.90 -31.86
N VAL A 117 4.27 -3.41 -31.36
CA VAL A 117 4.10 -2.03 -30.92
C VAL A 117 4.60 -1.87 -29.48
N MET A 118 5.90 -1.66 -29.34
CA MET A 118 6.56 -1.51 -28.03
C MET A 118 6.87 -0.05 -27.70
N LEU A 119 6.99 0.27 -26.40
CA LEU A 119 7.45 1.58 -25.94
C LEU A 119 8.89 1.79 -26.39
N LYS A 120 9.14 2.85 -27.15
CA LYS A 120 10.50 3.23 -27.53
C LYS A 120 11.30 3.55 -26.29
N THR A 121 12.46 2.92 -26.14
CA THR A 121 13.38 3.23 -25.04
C THR A 121 13.97 4.64 -25.23
N ALA A 122 14.41 5.28 -24.15
CA ALA A 122 15.00 6.62 -24.22
C ALA A 122 16.16 6.69 -25.22
N HIS A 123 16.90 5.60 -25.37
CA HIS A 123 18.01 5.46 -26.32
C HIS A 123 17.52 5.45 -27.78
N GLU A 124 16.45 4.72 -28.09
CA GLU A 124 15.87 4.68 -29.44
C GLU A 124 15.22 6.00 -29.86
N VAL A 125 14.56 6.68 -28.92
CA VAL A 125 13.98 8.02 -29.14
C VAL A 125 15.09 9.05 -29.41
N ALA A 126 16.24 8.93 -28.75
CA ALA A 126 17.42 9.77 -29.00
C ALA A 126 18.06 9.48 -30.37
N ALA A 127 18.04 8.21 -30.82
CA ALA A 127 18.62 7.80 -32.11
C ALA A 127 17.79 8.28 -33.32
N THR A 128 16.46 8.16 -33.26
CA THR A 128 15.56 8.43 -34.40
C THR A 128 15.20 9.90 -34.62
N SER A 129 15.54 10.81 -33.70
CA SER A 129 15.30 12.24 -33.87
C SER A 129 16.59 13.05 -33.70
N PRO A 130 17.34 13.31 -34.80
CA PRO A 130 18.53 14.14 -34.74
C PRO A 130 18.25 15.59 -34.28
N SER A 131 17.00 16.05 -34.39
CA SER A 131 16.57 17.38 -33.94
C SER A 131 16.37 17.53 -32.43
N ARG A 132 16.35 16.43 -31.65
CA ARG A 132 16.29 16.49 -30.17
C ARG A 132 17.64 16.17 -29.51
N ARG A 133 18.74 16.20 -30.27
CA ARG A 133 20.08 15.84 -29.77
C ARG A 133 20.77 16.92 -28.96
N SER A 134 20.22 18.11 -28.83
CA SER A 134 20.73 19.04 -27.84
C SER A 134 19.90 18.91 -26.57
N GLY A 135 20.52 18.46 -25.48
CA GLY A 135 20.04 18.80 -24.13
C GLY A 135 20.01 20.32 -23.87
N VAL A 136 20.39 21.12 -24.86
CA VAL A 136 20.12 22.55 -24.93
C VAL A 136 18.66 22.75 -25.31
N PRO A 137 17.85 23.42 -24.48
CA PRO A 137 16.49 23.80 -24.83
C PRO A 137 16.51 24.59 -26.14
N THR A 138 15.81 24.10 -27.17
CA THR A 138 15.63 24.88 -28.40
C THR A 138 14.80 26.11 -28.05
N ILE A 139 15.46 27.26 -27.94
CA ILE A 139 14.79 28.54 -27.75
C ILE A 139 13.93 28.76 -29.00
N PRO A 140 12.62 29.04 -28.87
CA PRO A 140 11.79 29.33 -30.03
C PRO A 140 12.40 30.52 -30.78
N ALA A 141 12.40 30.49 -32.12
CA ALA A 141 13.05 31.50 -32.96
C ALA A 141 12.60 32.95 -32.63
N SER A 142 11.40 33.12 -32.07
CA SER A 142 10.89 34.41 -31.58
C SER A 142 11.64 35.00 -30.38
N LYS A 143 12.51 34.22 -29.72
CA LYS A 143 13.29 34.61 -28.53
C LYS A 143 14.80 34.47 -28.74
N ALA A 144 15.28 34.37 -29.97
CA ALA A 144 16.71 34.22 -30.29
C ALA A 144 17.61 35.39 -29.78
N GLY A 145 17.02 36.52 -29.38
CA GLY A 145 17.73 37.64 -28.73
C GLY A 145 17.65 37.65 -27.19
N SER A 146 16.84 36.81 -26.56
CA SER A 146 16.87 36.61 -25.11
C SER A 146 17.88 35.52 -24.79
N LEU A 147 19.11 35.94 -24.48
CA LEU A 147 20.12 35.10 -23.85
C LEU A 147 19.52 34.52 -22.57
N PHE A 148 19.16 33.23 -22.59
CA PHE A 148 18.77 32.52 -21.39
C PHE A 148 20.03 32.22 -20.58
N GLY A 149 20.11 32.82 -19.40
CA GLY A 149 21.30 32.85 -18.55
C GLY A 149 21.90 34.25 -18.52
N MET A 150 21.89 34.89 -17.34
CA MET A 150 22.66 36.12 -17.15
C MET A 150 24.14 35.80 -17.37
N PRO A 151 24.88 36.57 -18.18
CA PRO A 151 26.33 36.41 -18.28
C PRO A 151 26.93 36.52 -16.88
N SER A 152 27.63 35.49 -16.41
CA SER A 152 28.26 35.52 -15.08
C SER A 152 29.22 36.70 -14.94
N ALA A 153 29.88 37.06 -16.04
CA ALA A 153 30.88 38.12 -16.10
C ALA A 153 30.38 39.53 -15.73
N HIS A 154 29.09 39.85 -15.94
CA HIS A 154 28.57 41.20 -15.72
C HIS A 154 27.18 41.16 -15.06
N ARG A 155 27.16 41.07 -13.74
CA ARG A 155 25.94 41.31 -12.95
C ARG A 155 25.70 42.81 -12.78
N SER A 156 24.46 43.24 -12.95
CA SER A 156 24.05 44.62 -12.63
C SER A 156 24.23 44.89 -11.13
N ALA A 157 24.44 46.15 -10.75
CA ALA A 157 24.60 46.55 -9.34
C ALA A 157 23.38 46.15 -8.48
N GLU A 158 22.16 46.15 -9.04
CA GLU A 158 20.97 45.63 -8.36
C GLU A 158 21.06 44.13 -8.09
N THR A 159 21.55 43.34 -9.05
CA THR A 159 21.73 41.89 -8.87
C THR A 159 22.74 41.58 -7.77
N VAL A 160 23.83 42.36 -7.69
CA VAL A 160 24.83 42.22 -6.62
C VAL A 160 24.25 42.63 -5.26
N ARG A 161 23.39 43.66 -5.21
CA ARG A 161 22.68 44.04 -3.97
C ARG A 161 21.71 42.96 -3.48
N SER A 162 20.99 42.30 -4.39
CA SER A 162 19.99 41.28 -4.03
C SER A 162 20.59 39.91 -3.73
N PHE A 163 21.63 39.50 -4.46
CA PHE A 163 22.16 38.13 -4.41
C PHE A 163 23.60 38.04 -3.87
N GLY A 164 24.23 39.17 -3.52
CA GLY A 164 25.61 39.22 -3.06
C GLY A 164 26.64 39.20 -4.20
N PRO A 165 27.94 39.39 -3.86
CA PRO A 165 29.04 39.33 -4.81
C PRO A 165 29.22 37.91 -5.41
N GLU A 166 29.76 37.85 -6.62
CA GLU A 166 29.87 36.62 -7.46
C GLU A 166 30.64 35.49 -6.78
N GLU A 167 31.78 35.82 -6.18
CA GLU A 167 32.47 34.93 -5.26
C GLU A 167 32.21 35.44 -3.86
N SER A 168 31.53 34.66 -3.02
CA SER A 168 31.62 34.88 -1.58
C SER A 168 33.09 34.65 -1.25
N PRO A 169 33.87 35.68 -0.85
CA PRO A 169 35.29 35.50 -0.63
C PRO A 169 35.47 34.36 0.34
N MET A 170 36.16 33.29 -0.08
CA MET A 170 36.26 32.04 0.69
C MET A 170 36.71 32.28 2.15
N LYS A 171 37.46 33.38 2.34
CA LYS A 171 37.78 33.99 3.64
C LYS A 171 36.58 34.12 4.59
N TYR A 172 35.44 34.65 4.14
CA TYR A 172 34.25 34.86 4.97
C TYR A 172 33.54 33.56 5.32
N LEU A 173 33.61 32.54 4.44
CA LEU A 173 33.12 31.20 4.74
C LEU A 173 33.96 30.53 5.83
N VAL A 174 35.30 30.60 5.70
CA VAL A 174 36.24 30.03 6.69
C VAL A 174 36.17 30.76 8.03
N GLN A 175 35.92 32.08 8.01
CA GLN A 175 35.78 32.90 9.22
C GLN A 175 34.39 32.83 9.86
N GLY A 176 33.46 32.05 9.29
CA GLY A 176 32.11 31.89 9.86
C GLY A 176 31.23 33.13 9.77
N ALA A 177 31.53 34.08 8.88
CA ALA A 177 30.80 35.35 8.77
C ALA A 177 29.32 35.17 8.38
N TYR A 178 28.94 34.00 7.87
CA TYR A 178 27.57 33.67 7.48
C TYR A 178 26.84 32.76 8.47
N GLN A 179 27.44 32.43 9.62
CA GLN A 179 26.82 31.53 10.60
C GLN A 179 25.44 32.05 11.07
N ASP A 180 25.31 33.36 11.19
CA ASP A 180 24.08 33.99 11.70
C ASP A 180 23.10 34.43 10.59
N GLU A 181 23.46 34.28 9.31
CA GLU A 181 22.58 34.71 8.21
C GLU A 181 21.29 33.89 8.16
N TRP A 182 21.38 32.59 8.46
CA TRP A 182 20.20 31.72 8.53
C TRP A 182 19.26 32.14 9.68
N VAL A 183 19.83 32.47 10.84
CA VAL A 183 19.07 32.94 12.01
C VAL A 183 18.38 34.26 11.68
N ARG A 184 19.12 35.22 11.13
CA ARG A 184 18.61 36.53 10.72
C ARG A 184 17.49 36.41 9.68
N LYS A 185 17.67 35.54 8.67
CA LYS A 185 16.67 35.32 7.61
C LYS A 185 15.40 34.66 8.13
N ASN A 186 15.52 33.76 9.10
CA ASN A 186 14.35 33.17 9.76
C ASN A 186 13.62 34.21 10.63
N LEU A 187 14.36 35.03 11.38
CA LEU A 187 13.79 36.12 12.19
C LEU A 187 13.07 37.15 11.30
N GLU A 188 13.65 37.47 10.14
CA GLU A 188 13.04 38.35 9.14
C GLU A 188 11.80 37.70 8.49
N ALA A 189 11.84 36.39 8.19
CA ALA A 189 10.70 35.66 7.66
C ALA A 189 9.53 35.56 8.66
N GLU A 190 9.85 35.40 9.94
CA GLU A 190 8.88 35.46 11.05
C GLU A 190 8.30 36.88 11.19
N ALA A 191 9.15 37.91 11.20
CA ALA A 191 8.73 39.32 11.28
C ALA A 191 7.89 39.75 10.05
N ALA A 192 8.20 39.24 8.87
CA ALA A 192 7.44 39.46 7.63
C ALA A 192 6.12 38.67 7.57
N GLY A 193 5.79 37.88 8.60
CA GLY A 193 4.55 37.11 8.66
C GLY A 193 4.45 36.00 7.60
N THR A 194 5.58 35.60 6.99
CA THR A 194 5.63 34.54 5.99
C THR A 194 5.61 33.13 6.60
N GLY A 195 5.55 33.04 7.92
CA GLY A 195 5.08 31.87 8.66
C GLY A 195 3.59 31.58 8.45
N LYS A 196 3.12 31.62 7.19
CA LYS A 196 1.86 30.99 6.79
C LYS A 196 2.05 29.49 7.04
N SER A 197 1.72 29.06 8.26
CA SER A 197 1.34 27.68 8.54
C SER A 197 0.49 27.23 7.37
N ARG A 198 1.04 26.32 6.56
CA ARG A 198 0.28 25.79 5.42
C ARG A 198 -1.04 25.31 6.03
N PRO A 199 -2.20 25.79 5.57
CA PRO A 199 -3.46 25.40 6.17
C PRO A 199 -3.50 23.88 6.17
N TYR A 200 -3.66 23.29 7.35
CA TYR A 200 -3.73 21.85 7.50
C TYR A 200 -4.82 21.34 6.55
N ILE A 201 -4.41 20.60 5.51
CA ILE A 201 -5.34 19.97 4.58
C ILE A 201 -5.69 18.63 5.23
N PRO A 202 -6.90 18.45 5.79
CA PRO A 202 -7.28 17.17 6.36
C PRO A 202 -7.23 16.10 5.26
N PRO A 203 -6.71 14.89 5.55
CA PRO A 203 -6.66 13.82 4.57
C PRO A 203 -8.08 13.47 4.12
N GLN A 204 -8.28 13.44 2.79
CA GLN A 204 -9.56 13.02 2.22
C GLN A 204 -9.79 11.53 2.52
N PRO A 205 -10.96 11.12 3.02
CA PRO A 205 -11.24 9.72 3.29
C PRO A 205 -11.20 8.90 1.99
N THR A 206 -10.54 7.75 2.02
CA THR A 206 -10.50 6.85 0.86
C THR A 206 -11.88 6.20 0.64
N LYS A 207 -12.15 5.73 -0.60
CA LYS A 207 -13.39 5.01 -0.92
C LYS A 207 -13.63 3.80 -0.02
N ALA A 208 -12.55 3.14 0.44
CA ALA A 208 -12.62 2.04 1.38
C ALA A 208 -13.12 2.50 2.76
N VAL A 209 -12.58 3.59 3.29
CA VAL A 209 -13.01 4.16 4.58
C VAL A 209 -14.48 4.59 4.53
N LEU A 210 -14.92 5.18 3.42
CA LEU A 210 -16.34 5.53 3.21
C LEU A 210 -17.24 4.28 3.14
N GLY A 211 -16.78 3.19 2.50
CA GLY A 211 -17.51 1.93 2.47
C GLY A 211 -17.64 1.28 3.84
N HIS A 212 -16.57 1.30 4.64
CA HIS A 212 -16.59 0.78 6.01
C HIS A 212 -17.44 1.62 6.95
N SER A 213 -17.39 2.95 6.86
CA SER A 213 -18.24 3.83 7.67
C SER A 213 -19.72 3.69 7.32
N TYR A 214 -20.05 3.51 6.03
CA TYR A 214 -21.41 3.23 5.59
C TYR A 214 -21.93 1.86 6.06
N GLY A 215 -21.06 0.83 6.04
CA GLY A 215 -21.41 -0.48 6.61
C GLY A 215 -21.66 -0.39 8.11
N ALA A 216 -20.75 0.25 8.85
CA ALA A 216 -20.87 0.42 10.31
C ALA A 216 -22.10 1.25 10.71
N SER A 217 -22.42 2.31 9.95
CA SER A 217 -23.61 3.12 10.24
C SER A 217 -24.92 2.34 10.04
N ARG A 218 -24.96 1.39 9.11
CA ARG A 218 -26.12 0.47 8.99
C ARG A 218 -26.29 -0.47 10.18
N TYR A 219 -25.20 -0.90 10.81
CA TYR A 219 -25.27 -1.72 12.03
C TYR A 219 -25.67 -0.90 13.26
N LEU A 220 -25.33 0.39 13.28
CA LEU A 220 -25.66 1.30 14.40
C LEU A 220 -27.05 1.95 14.26
N GLN A 221 -27.65 1.91 13.07
CA GLN A 221 -29.05 2.31 12.90
C GLN A 221 -29.93 1.37 13.73
N THR A 222 -30.57 1.93 14.75
CA THR A 222 -31.65 1.26 15.49
C THR A 222 -32.67 0.79 14.46
N ALA A 223 -33.03 -0.50 14.50
CA ALA A 223 -34.04 -1.06 13.61
C ALA A 223 -35.26 -0.13 13.61
N THR A 224 -35.54 0.48 12.45
CA THR A 224 -36.75 1.26 12.30
C THR A 224 -37.92 0.34 12.63
N ASN A 225 -38.90 0.82 13.40
CA ASN A 225 -40.14 0.08 13.73
C ASN A 225 -41.04 -0.10 12.49
N GLU A 226 -40.44 -0.24 11.31
CA GLU A 226 -41.15 -0.59 10.10
C GLU A 226 -41.57 -2.04 10.22
N GLU A 227 -42.88 -2.25 10.13
CA GLU A 227 -43.46 -3.58 10.11
C GLU A 227 -42.74 -4.40 9.01
N PRO A 228 -42.16 -5.56 9.33
CA PRO A 228 -41.40 -6.34 8.37
C PRO A 228 -42.27 -6.59 7.15
N TRP A 229 -41.71 -6.36 5.96
CA TRP A 229 -42.46 -6.44 4.71
C TRP A 229 -43.25 -7.74 4.64
N LYS A 230 -44.58 -7.60 4.63
CA LYS A 230 -45.52 -8.70 4.59
C LYS A 230 -46.34 -8.57 3.32
N MET A 231 -46.30 -9.61 2.49
CA MET A 231 -47.16 -9.69 1.32
C MET A 231 -48.63 -9.50 1.72
N SER A 232 -49.39 -8.75 0.90
CA SER A 232 -50.79 -8.40 1.19
C SER A 232 -51.65 -9.61 1.60
N LYS A 233 -51.43 -10.74 0.91
CA LYS A 233 -52.13 -12.02 1.16
C LYS A 233 -51.88 -12.63 2.55
N PHE A 234 -50.82 -12.24 3.22
CA PHE A 234 -50.41 -12.82 4.50
C PHE A 234 -50.64 -11.87 5.68
N LYS A 235 -51.14 -10.64 5.46
CA LYS A 235 -51.42 -9.68 6.55
C LYS A 235 -52.24 -10.32 7.68
N THR A 236 -53.28 -11.08 7.34
CA THR A 236 -54.19 -11.75 8.28
C THR A 236 -53.59 -12.94 9.04
N VAL A 237 -52.53 -13.57 8.53
CA VAL A 237 -51.95 -14.78 9.14
C VAL A 237 -50.85 -14.38 10.12
N GLY A 238 -51.08 -14.58 11.42
CA GLY A 238 -50.07 -14.33 12.45
C GLY A 238 -48.83 -15.25 12.31
N PRO A 239 -47.63 -14.79 12.72
CA PRO A 239 -46.44 -15.64 12.71
C PRO A 239 -46.62 -16.81 13.68
N LYS A 240 -46.43 -18.05 13.19
CA LYS A 240 -46.45 -19.26 14.04
C LYS A 240 -45.18 -19.43 14.87
N VAL A 241 -44.11 -18.70 14.54
CA VAL A 241 -42.81 -18.77 15.23
C VAL A 241 -42.55 -17.42 15.86
N THR A 242 -42.66 -17.34 17.18
CA THR A 242 -42.46 -16.11 17.96
C THR A 242 -40.99 -15.87 18.32
N LYS A 243 -40.14 -16.89 18.25
CA LYS A 243 -38.71 -16.80 18.54
C LYS A 243 -37.90 -17.68 17.59
N TYR A 244 -36.99 -17.07 16.83
CA TYR A 244 -35.99 -17.78 16.02
C TYR A 244 -34.81 -18.11 16.94
N SER A 245 -34.56 -19.39 17.23
CA SER A 245 -33.51 -19.84 18.17
C SER A 245 -32.08 -19.81 17.60
N GLY A 246 -31.87 -19.15 16.46
CA GLY A 246 -30.61 -19.20 15.70
C GLY A 246 -29.79 -17.91 15.63
N GLY A 247 -30.17 -16.83 16.31
CA GLY A 247 -29.42 -15.57 16.24
C GLY A 247 -29.67 -14.68 17.44
N SER A 248 -28.59 -14.21 18.06
CA SER A 248 -28.61 -13.31 19.20
C SER A 248 -29.25 -11.97 18.85
N HIS A 249 -30.55 -11.83 19.09
CA HIS A 249 -31.19 -10.53 19.24
C HIS A 249 -31.72 -10.42 20.67
N LEU A 250 -31.03 -9.64 21.49
CA LEU A 250 -31.51 -9.15 22.77
C LEU A 250 -32.68 -8.18 22.51
N HIS A 251 -33.91 -8.71 22.45
CA HIS A 251 -35.11 -7.91 22.60
C HIS A 251 -35.63 -8.08 24.03
N THR A 252 -35.29 -7.13 24.89
CA THR A 252 -35.92 -6.97 26.21
C THR A 252 -36.96 -5.86 26.08
N SER A 253 -38.19 -6.21 25.70
CA SER A 253 -39.32 -5.27 25.79
C SER A 253 -40.00 -5.46 27.15
N ALA A 254 -39.53 -4.73 28.16
CA ALA A 254 -40.23 -4.57 29.43
C ALA A 254 -41.29 -3.46 29.27
N SER A 255 -42.50 -3.81 28.84
CA SER A 255 -43.66 -2.93 28.99
C SER A 255 -44.28 -3.17 30.36
N ARG A 256 -43.84 -2.40 31.35
CA ARG A 256 -44.49 -2.30 32.66
C ARG A 256 -45.67 -1.33 32.51
N ALA A 257 -46.90 -1.85 32.60
CA ALA A 257 -48.10 -1.03 32.67
C ALA A 257 -48.12 -0.23 33.99
N PRO A 258 -48.55 1.04 33.98
CA PRO A 258 -48.86 1.76 35.21
C PRO A 258 -50.19 1.24 35.79
N ALA A 259 -50.19 0.94 37.09
CA ALA A 259 -51.40 0.64 37.83
C ALA A 259 -52.15 1.95 38.09
N GLU A 260 -53.42 2.02 37.70
CA GLU A 260 -54.36 3.05 38.14
C GLU A 260 -54.59 2.90 39.65
N GLU A 261 -54.28 3.94 40.38
CA GLU A 261 -54.55 4.10 41.81
C GLU A 261 -56.00 4.58 41.96
N ALA A 262 -56.88 3.67 42.38
CA ALA A 262 -58.24 3.99 42.78
C ALA A 262 -58.20 4.73 44.13
N GLY A 263 -58.61 5.99 44.13
CA GLY A 263 -58.84 6.75 45.36
C GLY A 263 -60.16 6.35 46.01
N GLU A 264 -60.09 5.99 47.29
CA GLU A 264 -61.21 5.99 48.23
C GLU A 264 -60.93 7.02 49.33
N GLN A 265 -61.92 7.89 49.54
CA GLN A 265 -62.18 8.82 50.65
C GLN A 265 -61.50 10.20 50.64
#